data_AF-A0A3S1SCX0-F1
#
_entry.id   AF-A0A3S1SCX0-F1
#
_cell.length_a   1.000
_cell.length_b   1.000
_cell.length_c   1.000
_cell.angle_alpha   90.00
_cell.angle_beta   90.00
_cell.angle_gamma   90.00
#
_symmetry.space_group_name_H-M   'P 1'
#
loop_
_entity.id
_entity.type
_entity.pdbx_description
1 polymer ?
#
loop_
_entity_poly.entity_id
_entity_poly.type
_entity_poly.pdbx_seq_one_letter_code
_entity_poly.pdbx_strand_id
1 'polypeptide(L)'
;MQPAAVPTDRNTDIASTVVATMRQLGVLGMPRNYEIFYEALSGSNHELSLAVVSLSNRPTQEDLDGIGRIFFPQHHGPAIVEHAREMVAKELEDIAALLRSERSHIEKYGRLLDETSSGLSNRSLLSQELLQKIAGAMSAATSSTIDHGRQIASTLSEKTAELESVKSKLEEYKRLADTDPLTQLWNRRAFDKEITRIYNSNRGLLF
;
A
#
# COMPACT_ATOMS: atom_id res chain seq x y z
N MET A 1 63.01 13.78 -5.59
CA MET A 1 61.93 12.81 -5.87
C MET A 1 60.69 13.27 -5.15
N GLN A 2 59.66 13.64 -5.90
CA GLN A 2 58.39 14.17 -5.39
C GLN A 2 57.42 12.98 -5.31
N PRO A 3 56.77 12.71 -4.17
CA PRO A 3 55.83 11.60 -4.09
C PRO A 3 54.60 11.90 -4.95
N ALA A 4 54.25 10.95 -5.81
CA ALA A 4 53.09 11.01 -6.68
C ALA A 4 51.81 11.16 -5.86
N ALA A 5 51.01 12.19 -6.17
CA ALA A 5 49.68 12.37 -5.61
C ALA A 5 48.80 11.18 -6.02
N VAL A 6 48.31 10.46 -5.01
CA VAL A 6 47.30 9.40 -5.17
C VAL A 6 46.04 10.08 -5.71
N PRO A 7 45.39 9.55 -6.78
CA PRO A 7 44.16 10.13 -7.27
C PRO A 7 43.09 10.05 -6.18
N THR A 8 42.64 11.21 -5.69
CA THR A 8 41.60 11.33 -4.68
C THR A 8 40.32 10.67 -5.21
N ASP A 9 39.97 9.53 -4.62
CA ASP A 9 38.73 8.81 -4.88
C ASP A 9 37.54 9.77 -4.73
N ARG A 10 36.73 9.92 -5.79
CA ARG A 10 35.48 10.72 -5.79
C ARG A 10 34.58 10.41 -4.57
N ASN A 11 34.65 9.20 -4.03
CA ASN A 11 33.92 8.77 -2.84
C ASN A 11 34.40 9.44 -1.53
N THR A 12 35.70 9.77 -1.43
CA THR A 12 36.25 10.42 -0.24
C THR A 12 35.79 11.88 -0.15
N ASP A 13 35.63 12.52 -1.31
CA ASP A 13 35.19 13.91 -1.45
C ASP A 13 33.70 14.09 -1.09
N ILE A 14 32.86 13.12 -1.45
CA ILE A 14 31.42 13.12 -1.11
C ILE A 14 31.23 13.04 0.41
N ALA A 15 31.93 12.16 1.11
CA ALA A 15 31.79 12.04 2.57
C ALA A 15 32.17 13.33 3.29
N SER A 16 33.27 13.99 2.87
CA SER A 16 33.65 15.30 3.42
C SER A 16 32.63 16.38 3.10
N THR A 17 32.06 16.36 1.90
CA THR A 17 31.02 17.30 1.46
C THR A 17 29.75 17.13 2.30
N VAL A 18 29.28 15.89 2.49
CA VAL A 18 28.11 15.57 3.33
C VAL A 18 28.29 16.10 4.76
N VAL A 19 29.43 15.80 5.39
CA VAL A 19 29.71 16.26 6.75
C VAL A 19 29.79 17.79 6.82
N ALA A 20 30.38 18.44 5.82
CA ALA A 20 30.45 19.90 5.73
C ALA A 20 29.04 20.52 5.60
N THR A 21 28.19 19.97 4.75
CA THR A 21 26.80 20.42 4.56
C THR A 21 25.96 20.22 5.83
N MET A 22 26.04 19.05 6.47
CA MET A 22 25.36 18.80 7.75
C MET A 22 25.81 19.79 8.83
N ARG A 23 27.11 20.08 8.91
CA ARG A 23 27.64 21.06 9.86
C ARG A 23 27.16 22.48 9.55
N GLN A 24 27.11 22.87 8.28
CA GLN A 24 26.61 24.19 7.86
C GLN A 24 25.14 24.40 8.22
N LEU A 25 24.32 23.37 8.04
CA LEU A 25 22.89 23.39 8.39
C LEU A 25 22.63 23.13 9.89
N GLY A 26 23.66 22.89 10.69
CA GLY A 26 23.52 22.64 12.13
C GLY A 26 22.86 21.30 12.46
N VAL A 27 22.94 20.32 11.55
CA VAL A 27 22.36 18.98 11.73
C VAL A 27 23.30 18.11 12.56
N LEU A 28 22.73 17.35 13.50
CA LEU A 28 23.47 16.40 14.32
C LEU A 28 24.02 15.25 13.46
N GLY A 29 25.26 14.82 13.72
CA GLY A 29 25.95 13.72 13.05
C GLY A 29 25.42 12.33 13.40
N MET A 30 24.11 12.13 13.33
CA MET A 30 23.48 10.83 13.52
C MET A 30 23.55 10.02 12.21
N PRO A 31 23.68 8.68 12.27
CA PRO A 31 23.71 7.83 11.08
C PRO A 31 22.53 8.07 10.13
N ARG A 32 21.30 8.19 10.66
CA ARG A 32 20.10 8.47 9.87
C ARG A 32 20.12 9.82 9.16
N ASN A 33 20.73 10.82 9.77
CA ASN A 33 20.85 12.14 9.16
C ASN A 33 21.91 12.11 8.06
N TYR A 34 23.05 11.44 8.30
CA TYR A 34 24.11 11.30 7.31
C TYR A 34 23.60 10.61 6.03
N GLU A 35 22.78 9.58 6.18
CA GLU A 35 22.20 8.85 5.04
C GLU A 35 21.34 9.75 4.13
N ILE A 36 20.51 10.63 4.70
CA ILE A 36 19.68 11.60 3.95
C ILE A 36 20.55 12.48 3.07
N PHE A 37 21.59 13.10 3.64
CA PHE A 37 22.47 14.00 2.91
C PHE A 37 23.40 13.26 1.95
N TYR A 38 23.82 12.04 2.29
CA TYR A 38 24.65 11.20 1.43
C TYR A 38 23.90 10.82 0.14
N GLU A 39 22.67 10.32 0.23
CA GLU A 39 21.89 9.97 -0.97
C GLU A 39 21.48 11.22 -1.78
N ALA A 40 21.13 12.31 -1.09
CA ALA A 40 20.78 13.57 -1.74
C ALA A 40 21.95 14.15 -2.56
N LEU A 41 23.19 14.04 -2.07
CA LEU A 41 24.39 14.56 -2.71
C LEU A 41 25.05 13.56 -3.69
N SER A 42 24.86 12.26 -3.48
CA SER A 42 25.34 11.22 -4.41
C SER A 42 24.54 11.15 -5.70
N GLY A 43 23.35 11.77 -5.74
CA GLY A 43 22.53 11.92 -6.94
C GLY A 43 21.65 10.70 -7.26
N SER A 44 21.52 9.75 -6.34
CA SER A 44 20.71 8.54 -6.51
C SER A 44 19.21 8.83 -6.63
N ASN A 45 18.73 9.93 -6.02
CA ASN A 45 17.32 10.31 -6.02
C ASN A 45 17.14 11.84 -6.14
N HIS A 46 16.67 12.30 -7.31
CA HIS A 46 16.48 13.72 -7.60
C HIS A 46 15.41 14.38 -6.72
N GLU A 47 14.35 13.64 -6.38
CA GLU A 47 13.26 14.14 -5.53
C GLU A 47 13.74 14.35 -4.09
N LEU A 48 14.59 13.45 -3.59
CA LEU A 48 15.26 13.61 -2.29
C LEU A 48 16.21 14.82 -2.30
N SER A 49 17.00 15.01 -3.37
CA SER A 49 17.87 16.18 -3.49
C SER A 49 17.09 17.49 -3.40
N LEU A 50 15.93 17.56 -4.07
CA LEU A 50 15.04 18.73 -4.00
C LEU A 50 14.46 18.94 -2.60
N ALA A 51 14.04 17.86 -1.92
CA ALA A 51 13.53 17.92 -0.56
C ALA A 51 14.59 18.37 0.46
N VAL A 52 15.86 18.00 0.26
CA VAL A 52 16.96 18.46 1.12
C VAL A 52 17.31 19.93 0.85
N VAL A 53 17.22 20.39 -0.40
CA VAL A 53 17.45 21.80 -0.76
C VAL A 53 16.33 22.72 -0.25
N SER A 54 15.10 22.22 -0.15
CA SER A 54 13.97 22.98 0.38
C SER A 54 13.94 23.07 1.91
N LEU A 55 14.85 22.39 2.61
CA LEU A 55 14.99 22.51 4.05
C LEU A 55 15.42 23.92 4.47
N SER A 56 14.96 24.31 5.67
CA SER A 56 15.38 25.55 6.31
C SER A 56 16.88 25.57 6.58
N ASN A 57 17.47 26.76 6.76
CA ASN A 57 18.91 26.92 7.05
C ASN A 57 19.36 26.24 8.36
N ARG A 58 18.40 25.79 9.19
CA ARG A 58 18.56 24.93 10.37
C ARG A 58 17.33 24.02 10.52
N PRO A 59 17.27 22.87 9.84
CA PRO A 59 16.12 21.99 9.92
C PRO A 59 16.05 21.35 11.30
N THR A 60 14.84 21.12 11.79
CA THR A 60 14.63 20.38 13.03
C THR A 60 14.83 18.89 12.79
N GLN A 61 15.01 18.12 13.87
CA GLN A 61 15.10 16.67 13.74
C GLN A 61 13.79 16.06 13.21
N GLU A 62 12.64 16.69 13.48
CA GLU A 62 11.34 16.25 12.97
C GLU A 62 11.21 16.41 11.45
N ASP A 63 11.77 17.50 10.89
CA ASP A 63 11.82 17.72 9.43
C ASP A 63 12.66 16.62 8.74
N LEU A 64 13.82 16.30 9.33
CA LEU A 64 14.71 15.24 8.83
C LEU A 64 14.09 13.87 8.96
N ASP A 65 13.43 13.57 10.08
CA ASP A 65 12.72 12.31 10.28
C ASP A 65 11.51 12.20 9.33
N GLY A 66 10.87 13.32 8.95
CA GLY A 66 9.85 13.40 7.91
C GLY A 66 10.38 12.97 6.54
N ILE A 67 11.50 13.55 6.11
CA ILE A 67 12.20 13.16 4.87
C ILE A 67 12.64 11.70 4.95
N GLY A 68 13.18 11.27 6.10
CA GLY A 68 13.55 9.90 6.41
C GLY A 68 12.41 8.90 6.13
N ARG A 69 11.19 9.20 6.59
CA ARG A 69 10.02 8.35 6.37
C ARG A 69 9.58 8.25 4.91
N ILE A 70 9.72 9.34 4.15
CA ILE A 70 9.31 9.39 2.74
C ILE A 70 10.31 8.64 1.86
N PHE A 71 11.61 8.90 2.04
CA PHE A 71 12.67 8.47 1.13
C PHE A 71 13.46 7.25 1.61
N PHE A 72 13.41 6.94 2.91
CA PHE A 72 14.06 5.77 3.51
C PHE A 72 13.07 4.83 4.20
N PRO A 73 12.04 4.37 3.47
CA PRO A 73 11.01 3.47 4.00
C PRO A 73 11.61 2.16 4.57
N GLN A 74 12.75 1.72 4.05
CA GLN A 74 13.44 0.49 4.45
C GLN A 74 13.91 0.44 5.91
N HIS A 75 14.17 1.60 6.54
CA HIS A 75 14.49 1.69 7.98
C HIS A 75 13.26 1.73 8.89
N HIS A 76 12.09 1.97 8.31
CA HIS A 76 10.79 2.01 8.97
C HIS A 76 9.94 0.77 8.65
N GLY A 77 10.56 -0.39 8.44
CA GLY A 77 9.90 -1.63 8.04
C GLY A 77 8.67 -2.07 8.83
N PRO A 78 8.62 -1.89 10.16
CA PRO A 78 7.39 -2.13 10.92
C PRO A 78 6.25 -1.20 10.49
N ALA A 79 6.53 0.08 10.22
CA ALA A 79 5.51 1.07 9.90
C ALA A 79 4.89 0.85 8.52
N ILE A 80 5.66 0.38 7.53
CA ILE A 80 5.14 0.16 6.17
C ILE A 80 4.34 -1.12 6.05
N VAL A 81 4.81 -2.19 6.72
CA VAL A 81 4.04 -3.42 6.79
C VAL A 81 2.74 -3.18 7.56
N GLU A 82 2.79 -2.42 8.66
CA GLU A 82 1.59 -2.06 9.42
C GLU A 82 0.64 -1.17 8.60
N HIS A 83 1.16 -0.16 7.89
CA HIS A 83 0.34 0.68 7.03
C HIS A 83 -0.28 -0.09 5.85
N ALA A 84 0.48 -0.98 5.21
CA ALA A 84 -0.05 -1.87 4.18
C ALA A 84 -1.11 -2.81 4.75
N ARG A 85 -0.92 -3.31 5.98
CA ARG A 85 -1.90 -4.15 6.68
C ARG A 85 -3.19 -3.37 6.97
N GLU A 86 -3.08 -2.13 7.44
CA GLU A 86 -4.22 -1.23 7.66
C GLU A 86 -4.97 -0.95 6.35
N MET A 87 -4.26 -0.65 5.28
CA MET A 87 -4.85 -0.42 3.95
C MET A 87 -5.59 -1.66 3.44
N VAL A 88 -4.97 -2.84 3.50
CA VAL A 88 -5.61 -4.10 3.10
C VAL A 88 -6.82 -4.41 3.98
N ALA A 89 -6.72 -4.19 5.30
CA ALA A 89 -7.84 -4.42 6.21
C ALA A 89 -9.04 -3.53 5.90
N LYS A 90 -8.79 -2.23 5.65
CA LYS A 90 -9.82 -1.27 5.25
C LYS A 90 -10.48 -1.68 3.93
N GLU A 91 -9.69 -2.09 2.96
CA GLU A 91 -10.18 -2.46 1.64
C GLU A 91 -11.02 -3.75 1.66
N LEU A 92 -10.63 -4.71 2.50
CA LEU A 92 -11.45 -5.90 2.79
C LEU A 92 -12.76 -5.54 3.50
N GLU A 93 -12.75 -4.56 4.39
CA GLU A 93 -13.95 -4.06 5.06
C GLU A 93 -14.92 -3.37 4.08
N ASP A 94 -14.40 -2.56 3.16
CA ASP A 94 -15.16 -1.93 2.07
C ASP A 94 -15.83 -2.99 1.19
N ILE A 95 -15.08 -4.03 0.77
CA ILE A 95 -15.63 -5.15 -0.01
C ILE A 95 -16.71 -5.90 0.79
N ALA A 96 -16.47 -6.15 2.09
CA ALA A 96 -17.46 -6.81 2.94
C ALA A 96 -18.73 -5.97 3.15
N ALA A 97 -18.62 -4.64 3.15
CA ALA A 97 -19.76 -3.74 3.17
C ALA A 97 -20.57 -3.81 1.86
N LEU A 98 -19.89 -3.76 0.71
CA LEU A 98 -20.50 -3.91 -0.62
C LEU A 98 -21.26 -5.24 -0.77
N LEU A 99 -20.67 -6.35 -0.33
CA LEU A 99 -21.32 -7.66 -0.39
C LEU A 99 -22.55 -7.75 0.53
N ARG A 100 -22.51 -7.10 1.70
CA ARG A 100 -23.67 -7.02 2.61
C ARG A 100 -24.81 -6.20 2.01
N SER A 101 -24.51 -5.06 1.35
CA SER A 101 -25.54 -4.27 0.69
C SER A 101 -26.17 -5.05 -0.47
N GLU A 102 -25.36 -5.73 -1.27
CA GLU A 102 -25.84 -6.54 -2.40
C GLU A 102 -26.76 -7.66 -1.93
N ARG A 103 -26.35 -8.39 -0.89
CA ARG A 103 -27.19 -9.40 -0.26
C ARG A 103 -28.55 -8.83 0.17
N SER A 104 -28.56 -7.67 0.83
CA SER A 104 -29.82 -7.03 1.26
C SER A 104 -30.71 -6.64 0.08
N HIS A 105 -30.12 -6.19 -1.03
CA HIS A 105 -30.84 -5.84 -2.26
C HIS A 105 -31.47 -7.07 -2.91
N ILE A 106 -30.71 -8.16 -3.04
CA ILE A 106 -31.21 -9.44 -3.56
C ILE A 106 -32.32 -10.02 -2.64
N GLU A 107 -32.16 -9.95 -1.32
CA GLU A 107 -33.21 -10.40 -0.38
C GLU A 107 -34.51 -9.59 -0.51
N LYS A 108 -34.41 -8.26 -0.71
CA LYS A 108 -35.60 -7.41 -0.97
C LYS A 108 -36.26 -7.77 -2.29
N TYR A 109 -35.48 -7.96 -3.35
CA TYR A 109 -35.98 -8.40 -4.65
C TYR A 109 -36.68 -9.77 -4.57
N GLY A 110 -36.07 -10.73 -3.87
CA GLY A 110 -36.68 -12.04 -3.60
C GLY A 110 -38.03 -11.94 -2.89
N ARG A 111 -38.12 -11.12 -1.83
CA ARG A 111 -39.41 -10.86 -1.14
C ARG A 111 -40.47 -10.26 -2.05
N LEU A 112 -40.09 -9.31 -2.92
CA LEU A 112 -41.02 -8.73 -3.90
C LEU A 112 -41.55 -9.79 -4.87
N LEU A 113 -40.70 -10.71 -5.33
CA LEU A 113 -41.13 -11.82 -6.19
C LEU A 113 -42.06 -12.79 -5.46
N ASP A 114 -41.76 -13.14 -4.20
CA ASP A 114 -42.58 -14.05 -3.39
C ASP A 114 -43.97 -13.45 -3.09
N GLU A 115 -44.02 -12.18 -2.72
CA GLU A 115 -45.28 -11.46 -2.45
C GLU A 115 -46.11 -11.34 -3.73
N THR A 116 -45.47 -11.05 -4.85
CA THR A 116 -46.12 -10.99 -6.16
C THR A 116 -46.67 -12.35 -6.59
N SER A 117 -45.88 -13.42 -6.47
CA SER A 117 -46.29 -14.79 -6.78
C SER A 117 -47.48 -15.25 -5.93
N SER A 118 -47.44 -14.94 -4.63
CA SER A 118 -48.51 -15.23 -3.68
C SER A 118 -49.79 -14.45 -4.01
N GLY A 119 -49.68 -13.17 -4.34
CA GLY A 119 -50.81 -12.33 -4.77
C GLY A 119 -51.47 -12.81 -6.06
N LEU A 120 -50.67 -13.26 -7.03
CA LEU A 120 -51.16 -13.82 -8.31
C LEU A 120 -51.84 -15.19 -8.15
N SER A 121 -51.55 -15.93 -7.08
CA SER A 121 -52.16 -17.24 -6.82
C SER A 121 -53.63 -17.14 -6.36
N ASN A 122 -54.05 -15.98 -5.83
CA ASN A 122 -55.44 -15.69 -5.47
C ASN A 122 -56.25 -15.23 -6.71
N ARG A 123 -56.72 -16.22 -7.48
CA ARG A 123 -57.37 -16.06 -8.80
C ARG A 123 -58.68 -15.26 -8.83
N SER A 124 -59.27 -14.86 -7.70
CA SER A 124 -60.63 -14.28 -7.67
C SER A 124 -60.72 -12.79 -8.00
N LEU A 125 -59.59 -12.06 -8.15
CA LEU A 125 -59.59 -10.58 -8.29
C LEU A 125 -58.53 -10.02 -9.27
N LEU A 126 -58.03 -10.80 -10.22
CA LEU A 126 -56.97 -10.34 -11.14
C LEU A 126 -57.56 -9.69 -12.40
N SER A 127 -57.57 -8.36 -12.45
CA SER A 127 -57.88 -7.62 -13.68
C SER A 127 -56.66 -7.57 -14.62
N GLN A 128 -56.90 -7.41 -15.92
CA GLN A 128 -55.83 -7.25 -16.92
C GLN A 128 -54.93 -6.03 -16.60
N GLU A 129 -55.51 -4.94 -16.10
CA GLU A 129 -54.77 -3.74 -15.70
C GLU A 129 -53.83 -4.01 -14.51
N LEU A 130 -54.27 -4.82 -13.54
CA LEU A 130 -53.45 -5.21 -12.40
C LEU A 130 -52.27 -6.09 -12.81
N LEU A 131 -52.50 -7.06 -13.71
CA LEU A 131 -51.43 -7.90 -14.27
C LEU A 131 -50.37 -7.07 -15.02
N GLN A 132 -50.81 -6.06 -15.77
CA GLN A 132 -49.90 -5.19 -16.52
C GLN A 132 -49.08 -4.28 -15.58
N LYS A 133 -49.68 -3.79 -14.50
CA LYS A 133 -48.95 -3.06 -13.44
C LYS A 133 -47.92 -3.94 -12.74
N ILE A 134 -48.28 -5.18 -12.39
CA ILE A 134 -47.37 -6.16 -11.77
C ILE A 134 -46.19 -6.48 -12.69
N ALA A 135 -46.46 -6.77 -13.97
CA ALA A 135 -45.42 -7.05 -14.95
C ALA A 135 -44.47 -5.86 -15.13
N GLY A 136 -45.00 -4.63 -15.15
CA GLY A 136 -44.20 -3.41 -15.19
C GLY A 136 -43.33 -3.22 -13.95
N ALA A 137 -43.89 -3.42 -12.76
CA ALA A 137 -43.17 -3.32 -11.50
C ALA A 137 -42.05 -4.37 -11.39
N MET A 138 -42.31 -5.62 -11.79
CA MET A 138 -41.31 -6.67 -11.85
C MET A 138 -40.21 -6.35 -12.85
N SER A 139 -40.56 -5.95 -14.07
CA SER A 139 -39.56 -5.59 -15.09
C SER A 139 -38.65 -4.45 -14.61
N ALA A 140 -39.21 -3.43 -13.96
CA ALA A 140 -38.44 -2.35 -13.36
C ALA A 140 -37.54 -2.85 -12.21
N ALA A 141 -38.05 -3.69 -11.31
CA ALA A 141 -37.29 -4.26 -10.20
C ALA A 141 -36.16 -5.19 -10.68
N THR A 142 -36.41 -6.01 -11.70
CA THR A 142 -35.39 -6.87 -12.33
C THR A 142 -34.32 -6.02 -12.99
N SER A 143 -34.68 -5.00 -13.78
CA SER A 143 -33.72 -4.10 -14.43
C SER A 143 -32.86 -3.41 -13.37
N SER A 144 -33.48 -2.85 -12.33
CA SER A 144 -32.77 -2.20 -11.23
C SER A 144 -31.81 -3.15 -10.52
N THR A 145 -32.19 -4.42 -10.33
CA THR A 145 -31.31 -5.43 -9.70
C THR A 145 -30.12 -5.77 -10.60
N ILE A 146 -30.34 -5.92 -11.91
CA ILE A 146 -29.27 -6.18 -12.88
C ILE A 146 -28.30 -4.98 -12.95
N ASP A 147 -28.82 -3.76 -13.01
CA ASP A 147 -28.00 -2.55 -13.07
C ASP A 147 -27.18 -2.38 -11.79
N HIS A 148 -27.78 -2.65 -10.64
CA HIS A 148 -27.09 -2.62 -9.36
C HIS A 148 -25.99 -3.71 -9.28
N GLY A 149 -26.28 -4.94 -9.70
CA GLY A 149 -25.28 -6.01 -9.76
C GLY A 149 -24.10 -5.69 -10.69
N ARG A 150 -24.36 -5.03 -11.83
CA ARG A 150 -23.29 -4.53 -12.73
C ARG A 150 -22.43 -3.47 -12.06
N GLN A 151 -23.04 -2.54 -11.33
CA GLN A 151 -22.31 -1.52 -10.58
C GLN A 151 -21.42 -2.14 -9.51
N ILE A 152 -21.95 -3.07 -8.70
CA ILE A 152 -21.19 -3.81 -7.69
C ILE A 152 -20.00 -4.53 -8.32
N ALA A 153 -20.20 -5.21 -9.46
CA ALA A 153 -19.14 -5.92 -10.16
C ALA A 153 -18.02 -4.96 -10.65
N SER A 154 -18.39 -3.79 -11.17
CA SER A 154 -17.42 -2.76 -11.56
C SER A 154 -16.61 -2.26 -10.37
N THR A 155 -17.29 -1.86 -9.28
CA THR A 155 -16.62 -1.39 -8.07
C THR A 155 -15.73 -2.47 -7.46
N LEU A 156 -16.17 -3.74 -7.44
CA LEU A 156 -15.34 -4.84 -6.96
C LEU A 156 -14.09 -5.05 -7.82
N SER A 157 -14.19 -4.89 -9.14
CA SER A 157 -13.04 -4.96 -10.04
C SER A 157 -12.02 -3.85 -9.76
N GLU A 158 -12.49 -2.62 -9.51
CA GLU A 158 -11.63 -1.48 -9.15
C GLU A 158 -10.92 -1.71 -7.82
N LYS A 159 -11.67 -2.12 -6.80
CA LYS A 159 -11.16 -2.45 -5.45
C LYS A 159 -10.13 -3.60 -5.49
N THR A 160 -10.37 -4.60 -6.34
CA THR A 160 -9.41 -5.70 -6.54
C THR A 160 -8.12 -5.22 -7.21
N ALA A 161 -8.21 -4.30 -8.18
CA ALA A 161 -7.03 -3.73 -8.82
C ALA A 161 -6.20 -2.87 -7.84
N GLU A 162 -6.87 -2.15 -6.93
CA GLU A 162 -6.21 -1.41 -5.86
C GLU A 162 -5.44 -2.33 -4.91
N LEU A 163 -6.07 -3.44 -4.47
CA LEU A 163 -5.40 -4.47 -3.66
C LEU A 163 -4.16 -5.05 -4.35
N GLU A 164 -4.22 -5.36 -5.65
CA GLU A 164 -3.08 -5.92 -6.37
C GLU A 164 -1.94 -4.89 -6.48
N SER A 165 -2.27 -3.60 -6.64
CA SER A 165 -1.29 -2.52 -6.61
C SER A 165 -0.59 -2.41 -5.25
N VAL A 166 -1.34 -2.48 -4.14
CA VAL A 166 -0.78 -2.47 -2.78
C VAL A 166 0.12 -3.69 -2.55
N LYS A 167 -0.32 -4.87 -2.98
CA LYS A 167 0.47 -6.11 -2.89
C LYS A 167 1.77 -6.01 -3.67
N SER A 168 1.74 -5.55 -4.93
CA SER A 168 2.93 -5.37 -5.76
C SER A 168 3.95 -4.42 -5.11
N LYS A 169 3.48 -3.27 -4.60
CA LYS A 169 4.33 -2.32 -3.85
C LYS A 169 4.94 -2.95 -2.60
N LEU A 170 4.18 -3.78 -1.88
CA LEU A 170 4.69 -4.47 -0.69
C LEU A 170 5.75 -5.53 -1.05
N GLU A 171 5.57 -6.25 -2.16
CA GLU A 171 6.56 -7.22 -2.67
C GLU A 171 7.86 -6.51 -3.11
N GLU A 172 7.73 -5.39 -3.82
CA GLU A 172 8.87 -4.56 -4.19
C GLU A 172 9.60 -4.01 -2.96
N TYR A 173 8.85 -3.45 -2.01
CA TYR A 173 9.39 -2.98 -0.75
C TYR A 173 10.15 -4.09 -0.02
N LYS A 174 9.54 -5.28 0.10
CA LYS A 174 10.17 -6.43 0.73
C LYS A 174 11.47 -6.81 0.02
N ARG A 175 11.49 -6.82 -1.32
CA ARG A 175 12.68 -7.11 -2.12
C ARG A 175 13.80 -6.10 -1.86
N LEU A 176 13.51 -4.82 -1.97
CA LEU A 176 14.49 -3.74 -1.76
C LEU A 176 15.03 -3.78 -0.34
N ALA A 177 14.15 -3.96 0.63
CA ALA A 177 14.54 -3.88 2.03
C ALA A 177 15.22 -5.16 2.54
N ASP A 178 15.12 -6.31 1.85
CA ASP A 178 15.84 -7.55 2.13
C ASP A 178 17.15 -7.69 1.29
N THR A 179 17.41 -6.76 0.36
CA THR A 179 18.59 -6.77 -0.52
C THR A 179 19.55 -5.63 -0.16
N ASP A 180 20.85 -5.90 -0.24
CA ASP A 180 21.89 -4.89 -0.09
C ASP A 180 22.10 -4.14 -1.43
N PRO A 181 22.02 -2.80 -1.46
CA PRO A 181 22.05 -2.04 -2.71
C PRO A 181 23.40 -2.09 -3.42
N LEU A 182 24.51 -2.26 -2.68
CA LEU A 182 25.85 -2.27 -3.27
C LEU A 182 26.20 -3.63 -3.87
N THR A 183 25.87 -4.72 -3.17
CA THR A 183 26.26 -6.09 -3.55
C THR A 183 25.16 -6.84 -4.28
N GLN A 184 23.91 -6.37 -4.23
CA GLN A 184 22.72 -7.06 -4.73
C GLN A 184 22.50 -8.44 -4.09
N LEU A 185 23.14 -8.69 -2.95
CA LEU A 185 22.97 -9.90 -2.14
C LEU A 185 21.97 -9.65 -1.02
N TRP A 186 21.53 -10.71 -0.34
CA TRP A 186 20.68 -10.57 0.83
C TRP A 186 21.40 -9.85 1.96
N ASN A 187 20.74 -8.85 2.53
CA ASN A 187 21.32 -8.04 3.60
C ASN A 187 21.21 -8.73 4.97
N ARG A 188 21.82 -8.13 5.99
CA ARG A 188 21.83 -8.68 7.36
C ARG A 188 20.42 -8.95 7.90
N ARG A 189 19.47 -8.08 7.59
CA ARG A 189 18.08 -8.21 8.02
C ARG A 189 17.43 -9.45 7.41
N ALA A 190 17.64 -9.70 6.11
CA ALA A 190 17.17 -10.89 5.44
C ALA A 190 17.78 -12.17 6.03
N PHE A 191 19.08 -12.15 6.34
CA PHE A 191 19.75 -13.25 7.03
C PHE A 191 19.14 -13.55 8.41
N ASP A 192 19.01 -12.53 9.26
CA ASP A 192 18.48 -12.70 10.62
C ASP A 192 17.02 -13.20 10.61
N LYS A 193 16.22 -12.72 9.66
CA LYS A 193 14.84 -13.18 9.43
C LYS A 193 14.79 -14.65 9.02
N GLU A 194 15.70 -15.08 8.14
CA GLU A 194 15.74 -16.46 7.66
C GLU A 194 16.25 -17.43 8.75
N ILE A 195 17.25 -17.03 9.52
CA ILE A 195 17.69 -17.77 10.71
C ILE A 195 16.54 -17.92 11.70
N THR A 196 15.85 -16.81 12.02
CA THR A 196 14.69 -16.83 12.91
C THR A 196 13.58 -17.75 12.40
N ARG A 197 13.32 -17.73 11.08
CA ARG A 197 12.34 -18.62 10.43
C ARG A 197 12.72 -20.08 10.61
N ILE A 198 13.99 -20.45 10.42
CA ILE A 198 14.48 -21.81 10.60
C ILE A 198 14.32 -22.27 12.05
N TYR A 199 14.70 -21.44 13.02
CA TYR A 199 14.59 -21.77 14.45
C TYR A 199 13.15 -21.85 14.96
N ASN A 200 12.26 -20.98 14.47
CA ASN A 200 10.85 -21.00 14.84
C ASN A 200 10.05 -22.07 14.08
N SER A 201 10.53 -22.51 12.92
CA SER A 201 9.98 -23.68 12.26
C SER A 201 10.37 -24.91 13.05
N ASN A 202 9.39 -25.67 13.52
CA ASN A 202 9.58 -26.86 14.36
C ASN A 202 10.28 -28.05 13.65
N ARG A 203 11.12 -27.79 12.64
CA ARG A 203 11.99 -28.75 11.96
C ARG A 203 13.27 -29.07 12.73
N GLY A 204 13.49 -28.44 13.88
CA GLY A 204 14.68 -28.60 14.72
C GLY A 204 14.52 -29.43 16.01
N LEU A 205 13.36 -30.03 16.29
CA LEU A 205 13.18 -30.95 17.45
C LEU A 205 13.38 -32.43 17.07
N LEU A 206 14.22 -32.71 16.08
CA LEU A 206 14.60 -34.07 15.69
C LEU A 206 16.12 -34.23 15.63
N PHE A 207 16.81 -33.85 16.71
CA PHE A 207 18.07 -34.47 17.16
C PHE A 207 18.17 -34.32 18.68
#